data_AF-A0AAW1ID76-F1
#
_entry.id   AF-A0AAW1ID76-F1
#
_cell.length_a   1.000
_cell.length_b   1.000
_cell.length_c   1.000
_cell.angle_alpha   90.00
_cell.angle_beta   90.00
_cell.angle_gamma   90.00
#
_symmetry.space_group_name_H-M   'P 1'
#
loop_
_entity.id
_entity.type
_entity.pdbx_description
1 polymer ?
#
loop_
_entity_poly.entity_id
_entity_poly.type
_entity_poly.pdbx_seq_one_letter_code
_entity_poly.pdbx_strand_id
1 'polypeptide(L)'
;MKLRYRGQLIRAAILALESNAEKPKWNVLQAMRALAESWNGVSPQIIKNCFRKAWCDATLSTAIRAISTTLTFEDYINIDKELFTSGNLEVVPVIEEPTSSSDDEDEEVNVVTPPSRAELLTALHTIQRFADSEATIDETFTSSPNRLVKECINKTIPYKDLPIVRPLLMKPLHLHQIA
;
A
#
# COMPACT_ATOMS: atom_id res chain seq x y z
N MET A 1 22.33 6.15 -11.24
CA MET A 1 21.39 6.37 -10.12
C MET A 1 22.09 6.39 -8.76
N LYS A 2 22.61 5.26 -8.24
CA LYS A 2 23.27 5.18 -6.90
C LYS A 2 24.33 6.25 -6.64
N LEU A 3 25.21 6.51 -7.61
CA LEU A 3 26.29 7.49 -7.47
C LEU A 3 25.76 8.93 -7.33
N ARG A 4 24.71 9.28 -8.11
CA ARG A 4 24.08 10.60 -8.08
C ARG A 4 23.36 10.84 -6.76
N TYR A 5 22.61 9.84 -6.29
CA TYR A 5 21.93 9.88 -4.99
C TYR A 5 22.93 10.06 -3.83
N ARG A 6 24.02 9.29 -3.83
CA ARG A 6 25.10 9.45 -2.85
C ARG A 6 25.76 10.82 -2.92
N GLY A 7 25.97 11.36 -4.13
CA GLY A 7 26.46 12.72 -4.30
C GLY A 7 25.54 13.76 -3.66
N GLN A 8 24.24 13.56 -3.72
CA GLN A 8 23.27 14.47 -3.09
C GLN A 8 23.29 14.39 -1.56
N LEU A 9 23.45 13.19 -0.99
CA LEU A 9 23.64 13.02 0.46
C LEU A 9 24.91 13.71 0.96
N ILE A 10 26.01 13.58 0.21
CA ILE A 10 27.28 14.23 0.55
C ILE A 10 27.14 15.75 0.49
N ARG A 11 26.48 16.30 -0.54
CA ARG A 11 26.19 17.75 -0.61
C ARG A 11 25.39 18.23 0.59
N ALA A 12 24.39 17.49 1.01
CA ALA A 12 23.58 17.83 2.17
C ALA A 12 24.38 17.76 3.48
N ALA A 13 25.30 16.79 3.60
CA ALA A 13 26.21 16.71 4.74
C ALA A 13 27.18 17.91 4.78
N ILE A 14 27.72 18.33 3.64
CA ILE A 14 28.59 19.51 3.56
C ILE A 14 27.83 20.77 3.94
N LEU A 15 26.61 20.96 3.43
CA LEU A 15 25.77 22.11 3.80
C LEU A 15 25.45 22.14 5.29
N ALA A 16 25.20 20.98 5.91
CA ALA A 16 24.97 20.90 7.35
C ALA A 16 26.22 21.28 8.17
N LEU A 17 27.41 20.87 7.70
CA LEU A 17 28.69 21.28 8.30
C LEU A 17 28.93 22.79 8.17
N GLU A 18 28.64 23.37 7.00
CA GLU A 18 28.77 24.81 6.75
C GLU A 18 27.79 25.64 7.60
N SER A 19 26.59 25.11 7.86
CA SER A 19 25.60 25.76 8.73
C SER A 19 25.79 25.47 10.23
N ASN A 20 26.87 24.78 10.62
CA ASN A 20 27.14 24.32 12.00
C ASN A 20 26.00 23.50 12.63
N ALA A 21 25.24 22.75 11.80
CA ALA A 21 24.23 21.84 12.27
C ALA A 21 24.89 20.49 12.62
N GLU A 22 24.57 19.91 13.78
CA GLU A 22 25.20 18.68 14.25
C GLU A 22 25.09 17.52 13.25
N LYS A 23 23.96 17.40 12.53
CA LYS A 23 23.71 16.31 11.57
C LYS A 23 22.74 16.76 10.45
N PRO A 24 22.96 16.35 9.19
CA PRO A 24 21.99 16.55 8.13
C PRO A 24 20.73 15.71 8.41
N LYS A 25 19.65 16.35 8.84
CA LYS A 25 18.34 15.69 9.01
C LYS A 25 17.74 15.46 7.62
N TRP A 26 17.72 14.21 7.17
CA TRP A 26 17.18 13.83 5.87
C TRP A 26 15.76 13.26 6.03
N ASN A 27 14.75 14.01 5.57
CA ASN A 27 13.36 13.57 5.62
C ASN A 27 13.05 12.62 4.44
N VAL A 28 12.10 11.69 4.60
CA VAL A 28 11.53 10.85 3.53
C VAL A 28 11.17 11.67 2.29
N LEU A 29 10.57 12.85 2.45
CA LEU A 29 10.23 13.72 1.31
C LEU A 29 11.48 14.19 0.53
N GLN A 30 12.58 14.47 1.22
CA GLN A 30 13.85 14.82 0.58
C GLN A 30 14.48 13.61 -0.11
N ALA A 31 14.36 12.41 0.48
CA ALA A 31 14.79 11.17 -0.14
C ALA A 31 14.04 10.91 -1.45
N MET A 32 12.71 11.06 -1.45
CA MET A 32 11.88 10.89 -2.65
C MET A 32 12.26 11.88 -3.75
N ARG A 33 12.45 13.17 -3.41
CA ARG A 33 12.91 14.18 -4.37
C ARG A 33 14.28 13.86 -4.96
N ALA A 34 15.24 13.49 -4.11
CA ALA A 34 16.60 13.14 -4.56
C ALA A 34 16.63 11.86 -5.42
N LEU A 35 15.75 10.89 -5.14
CA LEU A 35 15.56 9.71 -5.99
C LEU A 35 15.02 10.11 -7.35
N ALA A 36 13.97 10.95 -7.40
CA ALA A 36 13.38 11.43 -8.65
C ALA A 36 14.39 12.23 -9.48
N GLU A 37 15.13 13.16 -8.89
CA GLU A 37 16.22 13.89 -9.56
C GLU A 37 17.32 12.96 -10.07
N SER A 38 17.70 11.97 -9.27
CA SER A 38 18.72 10.97 -9.65
C SER A 38 18.26 10.09 -10.82
N TRP A 39 16.96 9.84 -10.93
CA TRP A 39 16.33 9.10 -12.03
C TRP A 39 16.25 9.95 -13.29
N ASN A 40 15.79 11.20 -13.18
CA ASN A 40 15.70 12.14 -14.30
C ASN A 40 17.07 12.45 -14.93
N GLY A 41 18.15 12.34 -14.15
CA GLY A 41 19.53 12.45 -14.63
C GLY A 41 20.09 11.20 -15.33
N VAL A 42 19.32 10.11 -15.45
CA VAL A 42 19.74 8.90 -16.18
C VAL A 42 19.45 9.10 -17.67
N SER A 43 20.51 9.21 -18.47
CA SER A 43 20.32 9.35 -19.92
C SER A 43 19.88 8.02 -20.55
N PRO A 44 19.18 8.07 -21.70
CA PRO A 44 18.81 6.86 -22.45
C PRO A 44 20.03 6.01 -22.82
N GLN A 45 21.20 6.62 -22.99
CA GLN A 45 22.44 5.90 -23.26
C GLN A 45 22.92 5.08 -22.07
N ILE A 46 22.74 5.56 -20.83
CA ILE A 46 23.05 4.78 -19.63
C ILE A 46 22.11 3.56 -19.55
N ILE A 47 20.82 3.76 -19.84
CA ILE A 47 19.82 2.69 -19.87
C ILE A 47 20.20 1.64 -20.93
N LYS A 48 20.50 2.07 -22.16
CA LYS A 48 20.98 1.18 -23.24
C LYS A 48 22.24 0.42 -22.84
N ASN A 49 23.21 1.08 -22.20
CA ASN A 49 24.43 0.44 -21.73
C ASN A 49 24.16 -0.58 -20.61
N CYS A 50 23.19 -0.30 -19.73
CA CYS A 50 22.74 -1.24 -18.70
C CYS A 50 22.09 -2.48 -19.31
N PHE A 51 21.17 -2.31 -20.27
CA PHE A 51 20.57 -3.44 -20.99
C PHE A 51 21.62 -4.22 -21.78
N ARG A 52 22.55 -3.55 -22.46
CA ARG A 52 23.67 -4.23 -23.11
C ARG A 52 24.47 -5.07 -22.12
N LYS A 53 24.72 -4.59 -20.89
CA LYS A 53 25.48 -5.34 -19.90
C LYS A 53 24.69 -6.47 -19.25
N ALA A 54 23.40 -6.27 -18.99
CA ALA A 54 22.54 -7.24 -18.32
C ALA A 54 21.97 -8.31 -19.28
N TRP A 55 21.87 -7.97 -20.57
CA TRP A 55 21.17 -8.76 -21.59
C TRP A 55 22.02 -9.06 -22.83
N CYS A 56 23.33 -8.72 -22.85
CA CYS A 56 24.26 -9.35 -23.81
C CYS A 56 24.56 -10.77 -23.35
N ASP A 57 23.59 -11.65 -23.55
CA ASP A 57 23.86 -13.05 -23.76
C ASP A 57 23.52 -13.32 -25.22
N ALA A 58 24.53 -13.71 -26.03
CA ALA A 58 24.34 -13.95 -27.48
C ALA A 58 23.26 -15.03 -27.74
N THR A 59 23.02 -15.87 -26.74
CA THR A 59 21.93 -16.84 -26.58
C THR A 59 20.55 -16.19 -26.62
N LEU A 60 20.33 -15.05 -25.97
CA LEU A 60 19.01 -14.42 -25.85
C LEU A 60 18.56 -13.76 -27.16
N SER A 61 19.52 -13.22 -27.94
CA SER A 61 19.23 -12.64 -29.27
C SER A 61 18.82 -13.70 -30.29
N THR A 62 19.41 -14.89 -30.20
CA THR A 62 19.07 -16.05 -31.05
C THR A 62 17.74 -16.66 -30.62
N ALA A 63 17.50 -16.76 -29.30
CA ALA A 63 16.24 -17.22 -28.73
C ALA A 63 15.07 -16.30 -29.08
N ILE A 64 15.19 -14.97 -28.92
CA ILE A 64 14.12 -14.02 -29.29
C ILE A 64 13.75 -14.13 -30.77
N ARG A 65 14.75 -14.29 -31.65
CA ARG A 65 14.50 -14.44 -33.09
C ARG A 65 13.82 -15.75 -33.44
N ALA A 66 14.14 -16.85 -32.74
CA ALA A 66 13.47 -18.14 -32.90
C ALA A 66 12.03 -18.11 -32.35
N ILE A 67 11.84 -17.51 -31.17
CA ILE A 67 10.54 -17.35 -30.49
C ILE A 67 9.55 -16.54 -31.36
N SER A 68 10.02 -15.48 -32.02
CA SER A 68 9.19 -14.65 -32.90
C SER A 68 8.67 -15.38 -34.14
N THR A 69 9.27 -16.51 -34.52
CA THR A 69 8.84 -17.31 -35.69
C THR A 69 7.88 -18.45 -35.33
N THR A 70 7.75 -18.79 -34.05
CA THR A 70 6.97 -19.93 -33.58
C THR A 70 5.81 -19.57 -32.67
N LEU A 71 5.79 -18.37 -32.09
CA LEU A 71 4.68 -17.90 -31.26
C LEU A 71 3.49 -17.50 -32.13
N THR A 72 2.35 -18.12 -31.87
CA THR A 72 1.07 -17.68 -32.39
C THR A 72 0.41 -16.69 -31.44
N PHE A 73 -0.56 -15.93 -31.94
CA PHE A 73 -1.36 -15.03 -31.11
C PHE A 73 -2.08 -15.76 -29.97
N GLU A 74 -2.46 -17.02 -30.21
CA GLU A 74 -3.12 -17.87 -29.22
C GLU A 74 -2.17 -18.21 -28.05
N ASP A 75 -0.87 -18.38 -28.32
CA ASP A 75 0.12 -18.59 -27.26
C ASP A 75 0.27 -17.36 -26.36
N TYR A 76 0.14 -16.15 -26.93
CA TYR A 76 0.19 -14.89 -26.17
C TYR A 76 -1.02 -14.72 -25.23
N ILE A 77 -2.21 -15.07 -25.69
CA ILE A 77 -3.43 -15.01 -24.86
C ILE A 77 -3.36 -16.01 -23.71
N ASN A 78 -2.73 -17.17 -23.93
CA ASN A 78 -2.72 -18.26 -22.96
C ASN A 78 -1.53 -18.21 -21.98
N ILE A 79 -0.67 -17.18 -22.01
CA ILE A 79 0.52 -17.07 -21.13
C ILE A 79 0.15 -17.18 -19.65
N ASP A 80 -0.96 -16.55 -19.25
CA ASP A 80 -1.36 -16.46 -17.84
C ASP A 80 -2.48 -17.45 -17.47
N LYS A 81 -2.82 -18.41 -18.35
CA LYS A 81 -3.95 -19.32 -18.14
C LYS A 81 -3.78 -20.26 -16.93
N GLU A 82 -2.53 -20.57 -16.59
CA GLU A 82 -2.18 -21.41 -15.42
C GLU A 82 -1.67 -20.58 -14.23
N LEU A 83 -1.70 -19.25 -14.34
CA LEU A 83 -1.33 -18.38 -13.24
C LEU A 83 -2.49 -18.35 -12.23
N PHE A 84 -2.31 -19.01 -11.08
CA PHE A 84 -3.23 -18.89 -9.96
C PHE A 84 -3.23 -17.45 -9.44
N THR A 85 -4.20 -16.63 -9.88
CA THR A 85 -4.35 -15.23 -9.44
C THR A 85 -4.90 -15.08 -8.03
N SER A 86 -5.45 -16.17 -7.48
CA SER A 86 -5.93 -16.23 -6.10
C SER A 86 -5.71 -17.63 -5.54
N GLY A 87 -4.81 -17.76 -4.59
CA GLY A 87 -4.76 -18.91 -3.68
C GLY A 87 -5.64 -18.63 -2.47
N ASN A 88 -6.38 -19.63 -1.98
CA ASN A 88 -7.03 -19.55 -0.68
C ASN A 88 -5.92 -19.57 0.38
N LEU A 89 -5.54 -18.39 0.87
CA LEU A 89 -4.65 -18.29 2.01
C LEU A 89 -5.44 -18.70 3.26
N GLU A 90 -5.25 -19.93 3.73
CA GLU A 90 -5.65 -20.28 5.09
C GLU A 90 -4.88 -19.37 6.05
N VAL A 91 -5.63 -18.47 6.69
CA VAL A 91 -5.09 -17.53 7.68
C VAL A 91 -4.73 -18.35 8.92
N VAL A 92 -3.47 -18.76 9.01
CA VAL A 92 -2.91 -19.23 10.28
C VAL A 92 -2.83 -18.02 11.22
N PRO A 93 -3.47 -18.05 12.40
CA PRO A 93 -3.32 -16.98 13.36
C PRO A 93 -1.88 -17.02 13.90
N VAL A 94 -1.09 -16.01 13.54
CA VAL A 94 0.21 -15.74 14.17
C VAL A 94 -0.10 -15.26 15.59
N ILE A 95 -0.10 -16.19 16.54
CA ILE A 95 -0.03 -15.85 17.96
C ILE A 95 1.47 -15.70 18.27
N GLU A 96 2.02 -14.54 17.96
CA GLU A 96 3.31 -14.14 18.54
C GLU A 96 3.01 -13.63 19.96
N GLU A 97 3.54 -14.35 20.96
CA GLU A 97 3.57 -13.87 22.33
C GLU A 97 4.36 -12.55 22.39
N PRO A 98 3.88 -11.51 23.11
CA PRO A 98 4.59 -10.26 23.19
C PRO A 98 5.87 -10.44 24.01
N THR A 99 7.02 -10.46 23.35
CA THR A 99 8.29 -10.18 24.02
C THR A 99 8.31 -8.71 24.41
N SER A 100 8.13 -8.48 25.71
CA SER A 100 8.36 -7.20 26.39
C SER A 100 9.71 -6.60 25.98
N SER A 101 9.67 -5.63 25.08
CA SER A 101 10.76 -4.69 24.79
C SER A 101 10.15 -3.30 24.90
N SER A 102 10.36 -2.69 26.07
CA SER A 102 10.02 -1.30 26.36
C SER A 102 10.83 -0.39 25.46
N ASP A 103 10.19 0.23 24.48
CA ASP A 103 10.68 1.44 23.83
C ASP A 103 9.46 2.34 23.64
N ASP A 104 9.35 3.34 24.52
CA ASP A 104 8.33 4.37 24.50
C ASP A 104 8.59 5.32 23.33
N GLU A 105 8.06 4.98 22.15
CA GLU A 105 7.79 5.96 21.10
C GLU A 105 6.28 6.18 21.01
N ASP A 106 5.84 7.37 21.42
CA ASP A 106 4.48 7.87 21.24
C ASP A 106 4.19 8.03 19.73
N GLU A 107 3.89 6.94 19.03
CA GLU A 107 3.18 7.01 17.76
C GLU A 107 1.72 7.38 18.06
N GLU A 108 1.29 8.59 17.64
CA GLU A 108 -0.12 8.90 17.47
C GLU A 108 -0.72 7.87 16.50
N VAL A 109 -1.27 6.79 17.06
CA VAL A 109 -2.11 5.85 16.34
C VAL A 109 -3.28 6.67 15.81
N ASN A 110 -3.25 6.98 14.52
CA ASN A 110 -4.38 7.57 13.83
C ASN A 110 -5.46 6.49 13.79
N VAL A 111 -6.24 6.41 14.88
CA VAL A 111 -7.38 5.51 15.00
C VAL A 111 -8.35 5.96 13.92
N VAL A 112 -8.28 5.31 12.76
CA VAL A 112 -9.27 5.46 11.69
C VAL A 112 -10.57 4.91 12.26
N THR A 113 -11.31 5.79 12.95
CA THR A 113 -12.62 5.44 13.45
C THR A 113 -13.51 5.18 12.25
N PRO A 114 -14.24 4.06 12.24
CA PRO A 114 -15.14 3.77 11.14
C PRO A 114 -16.16 4.92 11.04
N PRO A 115 -16.44 5.44 9.82
CA PRO A 115 -17.35 6.54 9.64
C PRO A 115 -18.73 6.17 10.17
N SER A 116 -19.36 7.12 10.85
CA SER A 116 -20.72 6.97 11.34
C SER A 116 -21.69 6.78 10.18
N ARG A 117 -22.83 6.16 10.46
CA ARG A 117 -23.92 6.01 9.47
C ARG A 117 -24.34 7.36 8.86
N ALA A 118 -24.30 8.44 9.64
CA ALA A 118 -24.65 9.78 9.16
C ALA A 118 -23.62 10.32 8.15
N GLU A 119 -22.33 10.10 8.41
CA GLU A 119 -21.25 10.49 7.49
C GLU A 119 -21.30 9.68 6.19
N LEU A 120 -21.58 8.38 6.28
CA LEU A 120 -21.76 7.51 5.11
C LEU A 120 -22.93 7.97 4.23
N LEU A 121 -24.07 8.31 4.82
CA LEU A 121 -25.23 8.83 4.07
C LEU A 121 -24.94 10.19 3.41
N THR A 122 -24.17 11.04 4.09
CA THR A 122 -23.75 12.35 3.55
C THR A 122 -22.80 12.18 2.36
N ALA A 123 -21.86 11.23 2.43
CA ALA A 123 -20.98 10.89 1.33
C ALA A 123 -21.76 10.34 0.12
N LEU A 124 -22.72 9.43 0.36
CA LEU A 124 -23.58 8.90 -0.69
C LEU A 124 -24.43 9.98 -1.38
N HIS A 125 -24.99 10.92 -0.61
CA HIS A 125 -25.72 12.05 -1.17
C HIS A 125 -24.84 12.95 -2.06
N THR A 126 -23.56 13.09 -1.71
CA THR A 126 -22.59 13.83 -2.53
C THR A 126 -22.33 13.13 -3.86
N ILE A 127 -22.25 11.80 -3.86
CA ILE A 127 -22.09 10.98 -5.08
C ILE A 127 -23.35 11.03 -5.94
N GLN A 128 -24.55 10.97 -5.34
CA GLN A 128 -25.81 11.12 -6.07
C GLN A 128 -25.92 12.49 -6.73
N ARG A 129 -25.58 13.57 -6.01
CA ARG A 129 -25.58 14.93 -6.57
C ARG A 129 -24.62 15.08 -7.75
N PHE A 130 -23.50 14.35 -7.73
CA PHE A 130 -22.58 14.29 -8.88
C PHE A 130 -23.19 13.51 -10.05
N ALA A 131 -23.86 12.40 -9.77
CA ALA A 131 -24.54 11.61 -10.80
C ALA A 131 -25.69 12.37 -11.47
N ASP A 132 -26.39 13.23 -10.73
CA ASP A 132 -27.49 14.06 -11.23
C ASP A 132 -27.01 15.33 -11.97
N SER A 133 -25.74 15.71 -11.82
CA SER A 133 -25.15 16.81 -12.60
C SER A 133 -24.69 16.30 -13.97
N GLU A 134 -25.01 17.04 -15.05
CA GLU A 134 -24.91 16.70 -16.49
C GLU A 134 -23.56 16.12 -16.99
N ALA A 135 -23.14 14.98 -16.45
CA ALA A 135 -22.11 14.15 -17.02
C ALA A 135 -22.83 12.97 -17.71
N THR A 136 -22.38 12.63 -18.92
CA THR A 136 -22.75 11.39 -19.61
C THR A 136 -22.28 10.20 -18.77
N ILE A 137 -23.10 9.82 -17.80
CA ILE A 137 -22.85 8.75 -16.85
C ILE A 137 -23.75 7.58 -17.25
N ASP A 138 -23.14 6.40 -17.32
CA ASP A 138 -23.82 5.16 -17.68
C ASP A 138 -24.91 4.80 -16.65
N GLU A 139 -26.04 4.22 -17.09
CA GLU A 139 -27.16 3.84 -16.21
C GLU A 139 -26.75 2.84 -15.11
N THR A 140 -25.67 2.08 -15.36
CA THR A 140 -25.07 1.17 -14.38
C THR A 140 -24.48 1.90 -13.16
N PHE A 141 -23.94 3.10 -13.37
CA PHE A 141 -23.34 3.92 -12.32
C PHE A 141 -24.40 4.59 -11.45
N THR A 142 -25.56 4.97 -11.98
CA THR A 142 -26.64 5.59 -11.19
C THR A 142 -27.44 4.55 -10.39
N SER A 143 -27.52 3.31 -10.86
CA SER A 143 -28.20 2.21 -10.17
C SER A 143 -27.47 1.76 -8.88
N SER A 144 -26.13 1.83 -8.89
CA SER A 144 -25.29 1.32 -7.80
C SER A 144 -25.41 2.14 -6.47
N PRO A 145 -25.32 3.49 -6.47
CA PRO A 145 -25.54 4.30 -5.28
C PRO A 145 -26.95 4.14 -4.70
N ASN A 146 -27.97 4.05 -5.56
CA ASN A 146 -29.36 3.89 -5.14
C ASN A 146 -29.61 2.54 -4.45
N ARG A 147 -28.93 1.47 -4.89
CA ARG A 147 -28.95 0.18 -4.21
C ARG A 147 -28.29 0.25 -2.83
N LEU A 148 -27.14 0.93 -2.71
CA LEU A 148 -26.45 1.10 -1.44
C LEU A 148 -27.28 1.88 -0.42
N VAL A 149 -27.94 2.97 -0.84
CA VAL A 149 -28.85 3.74 0.03
C VAL A 149 -29.99 2.86 0.55
N LYS A 150 -30.60 2.03 -0.30
CA LYS A 150 -31.66 1.08 0.12
C LYS A 150 -31.14 0.04 1.11
N GLU A 151 -29.93 -0.49 0.90
CA GLU A 151 -29.33 -1.43 1.84
C GLU A 151 -28.99 -0.77 3.19
N CYS A 152 -28.51 0.47 3.19
CA CYS A 152 -28.22 1.22 4.41
C CYS A 152 -29.47 1.63 5.21
N ILE A 153 -30.61 1.80 4.54
CA ILE A 153 -31.90 2.09 5.19
C ILE A 153 -32.54 0.81 5.75
N ASN A 154 -32.49 -0.29 4.99
CA ASN A 154 -33.19 -1.54 5.33
C ASN A 154 -32.41 -2.44 6.29
N LYS A 155 -31.08 -2.31 6.36
CA LYS A 155 -30.24 -3.03 7.32
C LYS A 155 -30.14 -2.23 8.62
N THR A 156 -31.18 -2.29 9.46
CA THR A 156 -30.98 -2.21 10.92
C THR A 156 -30.37 -3.52 11.37
N ILE A 157 -29.06 -3.70 11.13
CA ILE A 157 -28.33 -4.78 11.79
C ILE A 157 -28.23 -4.35 13.26
N PRO A 158 -28.83 -5.08 14.22
CA PRO A 158 -28.56 -4.84 15.61
C PRO A 158 -27.07 -5.15 15.82
N TYR A 159 -26.32 -4.15 16.27
CA TYR A 159 -24.89 -4.27 16.60
C TYR A 159 -24.61 -5.22 17.79
N LYS A 160 -25.53 -6.14 18.11
CA LYS A 160 -25.51 -6.99 19.30
C LYS A 160 -25.07 -8.44 19.06
N ASP A 161 -24.88 -8.87 17.81
CA ASP A 161 -24.52 -10.27 17.51
C ASP A 161 -23.06 -10.47 17.06
N LEU A 162 -22.19 -9.46 17.26
CA LEU A 162 -20.75 -9.74 17.36
C LEU A 162 -20.47 -10.21 18.78
N PRO A 163 -19.71 -11.32 18.96
CA PRO A 163 -19.40 -11.82 20.29
C PRO A 163 -18.72 -10.70 21.09
N ILE A 164 -19.42 -10.25 22.12
CA ILE A 164 -18.86 -9.37 23.15
C ILE A 164 -17.63 -10.10 23.68
N VAL A 165 -16.45 -9.64 23.30
CA VAL A 165 -15.21 -9.97 23.99
C VAL A 165 -15.44 -9.50 25.42
N ARG A 166 -15.69 -10.47 26.32
CA ARG A 166 -15.95 -10.20 27.73
C ARG A 166 -14.76 -9.38 28.26
N PRO A 167 -14.98 -8.24 28.94
CA PRO A 167 -13.91 -7.64 29.71
C PRO A 167 -13.52 -8.68 30.76
N LEU A 168 -12.24 -9.05 30.77
CA LEU A 168 -11.65 -9.96 31.75
C LEU A 168 -11.97 -9.41 33.15
N LEU A 169 -12.92 -10.06 33.81
CA LEU A 169 -13.24 -9.81 35.20
C LEU A 169 -12.00 -10.25 36.00
N MET A 170 -11.14 -9.28 36.34
CA MET A 170 -10.04 -9.46 37.28
C MET A 170 -10.62 -10.07 38.55
N LYS A 171 -10.27 -11.34 38.82
CA LYS A 171 -10.56 -11.96 40.11
C LYS A 171 -9.73 -11.23 41.18
N PRO A 172 -10.33 -10.82 42.31
CA PRO A 172 -9.57 -10.21 43.38
C PRO A 172 -8.58 -11.24 43.95
N LEU A 173 -7.31 -10.84 44.03
CA LEU A 173 -6.27 -11.54 44.78
C LEU A 173 -6.73 -11.67 46.23
N HIS A 174 -7.01 -12.89 46.66
CA HIS A 174 -7.15 -13.19 48.08
C HIS A 174 -5.80 -12.91 48.76
N LEU A 175 -5.77 -11.88 49.61
CA LEU A 175 -4.81 -11.79 50.70
C LEU A 175 -4.96 -13.04 51.57
N HIS A 176 -3.96 -13.90 51.57
CA HIS A 176 -3.67 -14.71 52.76
C HIS A 176 -2.36 -14.21 53.37
N GLN A 177 -2.56 -13.40 54.40
CA GLN A 177 -1.60 -13.09 55.44
C GLN A 177 -1.37 -14.34 56.33
N ILE A 178 -0.11 -14.49 56.74
CA ILE A 178 0.37 -15.01 58.04
C ILE A 178 0.30 -16.54 58.27
N ALA A 179 1.48 -17.17 58.32
CA ALA A 179 2.10 -17.65 59.56
C ALA A 179 3.59 -17.97 59.31
#